data_AF-A0A3M8C436-F1
#
_entry.id   AF-A0A3M8C436-F1
#
_cell.length_a   1.000
_cell.length_b   1.000
_cell.length_c   1.000
_cell.angle_alpha   90.00
_cell.angle_beta   90.00
_cell.angle_gamma   90.00
#
_symmetry.space_group_name_H-M   'P 1'
#
loop_
_entity.id
_entity.type
_entity.pdbx_description
1 polymer ?
#
loop_
_entity_poly.entity_id
_entity_poly.type
_entity_poly.pdbx_seq_one_letter_code
_entity_poly.pdbx_strand_id
1 'polypeptide(L)'
;MEPILIQLIQKLLSNEELALFEKKVLFANDDLYEKLLEFDQKLGGIGIYNINHGDLGRYHVNDRDIFRPLQYIERYFQLDYENRAWVTREIIHMCGLHLESMMKNIFLISRLPLGQAVAQKAASLKLGRELVNDIKEIVKLYNDSKHRVDQDKDSHLFSVQDAVMCYVATRKISMSVVPYVKLDTPEDVWNIS
;
A
#
# COMPACT_ATOMS: atom_id res chain seq x y z
N MET A 1 2.92 -7.05 -15.81
CA MET A 1 1.89 -7.02 -14.76
C MET A 1 1.83 -8.37 -14.08
N GLU A 2 2.07 -8.40 -12.79
CA GLU A 2 2.10 -9.57 -11.93
C GLU A 2 0.70 -10.21 -11.80
N PRO A 3 0.49 -11.50 -12.15
CA PRO A 3 -0.84 -12.12 -12.14
C PRO A 3 -1.55 -12.07 -10.79
N ILE A 4 -0.78 -12.17 -9.70
CA ILE A 4 -1.24 -12.07 -8.31
C ILE A 4 -1.89 -10.70 -8.03
N LEU A 5 -1.33 -9.61 -8.56
CA LEU A 5 -1.86 -8.26 -8.37
C LEU A 5 -3.16 -8.06 -9.14
N ILE A 6 -3.25 -8.58 -10.36
CA ILE A 6 -4.48 -8.51 -11.17
C ILE A 6 -5.63 -9.20 -10.43
N GLN A 7 -5.40 -10.42 -9.95
CA GLN A 7 -6.40 -11.19 -9.19
C GLN A 7 -6.81 -10.46 -7.90
N LEU A 8 -5.83 -9.92 -7.17
CA LEU A 8 -6.08 -9.21 -5.93
C LEU A 8 -6.87 -7.92 -6.14
N ILE A 9 -6.56 -7.14 -7.17
CA ILE A 9 -7.30 -5.93 -7.53
C ILE A 9 -8.74 -6.24 -7.94
N GLN A 10 -8.94 -7.25 -8.78
CA GLN A 10 -10.29 -7.70 -9.19
C GLN A 10 -11.13 -8.18 -8.01
N LYS A 11 -10.49 -8.77 -7.00
CA LYS A 11 -11.16 -9.19 -5.76
C LYS A 11 -11.50 -8.00 -4.85
N LEU A 12 -10.57 -7.06 -4.67
CA LEU A 12 -10.67 -6.02 -3.64
C LEU A 12 -11.50 -4.81 -4.07
N LEU A 13 -11.52 -4.48 -5.36
CA LEU A 13 -12.26 -3.33 -5.87
C LEU A 13 -13.71 -3.72 -6.22
N SER A 14 -14.64 -2.81 -5.96
CA SER A 14 -15.98 -2.91 -6.55
C SER A 14 -15.91 -2.80 -8.07
N ASN A 15 -16.94 -3.27 -8.78
CA ASN A 15 -16.99 -3.16 -10.24
C ASN A 15 -16.84 -1.70 -10.74
N GLU A 16 -17.40 -0.73 -9.99
CA GLU A 16 -17.28 0.70 -10.31
C GLU A 16 -15.85 1.21 -10.06
N GLU A 17 -15.26 0.86 -8.92
CA GLU A 17 -13.88 1.20 -8.59
C GLU A 17 -12.90 0.61 -9.61
N LEU A 18 -13.09 -0.66 -9.99
CA LEU A 18 -12.25 -1.36 -10.96
C LEU A 18 -12.34 -0.71 -12.34
N ALA A 19 -13.55 -0.44 -12.83
CA ALA A 19 -13.74 0.22 -14.11
C ALA A 19 -13.12 1.62 -14.14
N LEU A 20 -13.21 2.36 -13.03
CA LEU A 20 -12.58 3.67 -12.90
C LEU A 20 -11.04 3.55 -12.88
N PHE A 21 -10.52 2.60 -12.11
CA PHE A 21 -9.09 2.34 -11.96
C PHE A 21 -8.44 1.96 -13.29
N GLU A 22 -8.99 0.98 -14.01
CA GLU A 22 -8.48 0.52 -15.30
C GLU A 22 -8.54 1.62 -16.36
N LYS A 23 -9.63 2.40 -16.37
CA LYS A 23 -9.85 3.45 -17.36
C LYS A 23 -8.97 4.68 -17.14
N LYS A 24 -8.70 5.07 -15.89
CA LYS A 24 -8.10 6.37 -15.57
C LYS A 24 -6.72 6.32 -14.94
N VAL A 25 -6.34 5.22 -14.29
CA VAL A 25 -5.15 5.18 -13.44
C VAL A 25 -4.14 4.17 -13.96
N LEU A 26 -4.57 2.92 -14.22
CA LEU A 26 -3.65 1.80 -14.47
C LEU A 26 -2.68 2.05 -15.65
N PHE A 27 -3.13 2.77 -16.67
CA PHE A 27 -2.34 3.07 -17.88
C PHE A 27 -1.99 4.54 -18.03
N ALA A 28 -2.17 5.35 -16.98
CA ALA A 28 -1.72 6.73 -16.98
C ALA A 28 -0.18 6.79 -16.90
N ASN A 29 0.41 7.72 -17.66
CA ASN A 29 1.87 7.91 -17.70
C ASN A 29 2.23 9.24 -17.02
N ASP A 30 2.15 10.34 -17.78
CA ASP A 30 2.60 11.66 -17.35
C ASP A 30 1.72 12.24 -16.23
N ASP A 31 0.41 12.00 -16.27
CA ASP A 31 -0.57 12.45 -15.27
C ASP A 31 -0.93 11.37 -14.23
N LEU A 32 -0.11 10.32 -14.10
CA LEU A 32 -0.40 9.19 -13.21
C LEU A 32 -0.61 9.63 -11.77
N TYR A 33 0.22 10.54 -11.24
CA TYR A 33 0.12 10.95 -9.85
C TYR A 33 -1.22 11.65 -9.58
N GLU A 34 -1.61 12.60 -10.43
CA GLU A 34 -2.86 13.32 -10.32
C GLU A 34 -4.05 12.35 -10.41
N LYS A 35 -4.03 11.41 -11.36
CA LYS A 35 -5.09 10.40 -11.51
C LYS A 35 -5.16 9.44 -10.33
N LEU A 36 -4.00 9.02 -9.82
CA LEU A 36 -3.92 8.16 -8.65
C LEU A 36 -4.41 8.88 -7.40
N LEU A 37 -4.06 10.16 -7.23
CA LEU A 37 -4.50 10.99 -6.11
C LEU A 37 -6.03 11.20 -6.13
N GLU A 38 -6.59 11.53 -7.30
CA GLU A 38 -8.05 11.62 -7.49
C GLU A 38 -8.75 10.29 -7.14
N PHE A 39 -8.16 9.16 -7.53
CA PHE A 39 -8.70 7.85 -7.25
C PHE A 39 -8.58 7.48 -5.76
N ASP A 40 -7.42 7.74 -5.15
CA ASP A 40 -7.13 7.48 -3.74
C ASP A 40 -8.05 8.28 -2.80
N GLN A 41 -8.32 9.54 -3.15
CA GLN A 41 -9.28 10.38 -2.44
C GLN A 41 -10.70 9.77 -2.50
N LYS A 42 -11.11 9.21 -3.65
CA LYS A 42 -12.42 8.56 -3.79
C LYS A 42 -12.53 7.26 -3.01
N LEU A 43 -11.44 6.53 -2.83
CA LEU A 43 -11.42 5.35 -1.97
C LEU A 43 -11.64 5.73 -0.49
N GLY A 44 -11.11 6.88 -0.06
CA GLY A 44 -11.20 7.36 1.32
C GLY A 44 -10.28 6.61 2.29
N GLY A 45 -10.35 6.93 3.59
CA GLY A 45 -9.49 6.35 4.63
C GLY A 45 -8.02 6.79 4.55
N ILE A 46 -7.10 6.06 5.17
CA ILE A 46 -5.68 6.46 5.27
C ILE A 46 -4.93 6.30 3.94
N GLY A 47 -4.68 7.37 3.20
CA GLY A 47 -4.03 7.31 1.88
C GLY A 47 -3.11 8.49 1.57
N ILE A 48 -2.40 8.44 0.44
CA ILE A 48 -1.51 9.54 0.02
C ILE A 48 -2.26 10.88 -0.09
N TYR A 49 -3.58 10.84 -0.35
CA TYR A 49 -4.40 12.06 -0.45
C TYR A 49 -4.51 12.87 0.85
N ASN A 50 -4.28 12.28 2.03
CA ASN A 50 -4.52 12.94 3.31
C ASN A 50 -3.40 12.82 4.35
N ILE A 51 -2.35 12.03 4.10
CA ILE A 51 -1.27 11.85 5.08
C ILE A 51 -0.28 13.01 5.17
N ASN A 52 -0.35 13.98 4.26
CA ASN A 52 0.58 15.11 4.17
C ASN A 52 -0.12 16.46 4.35
N HIS A 53 0.63 17.41 4.93
CA HIS A 53 0.35 18.84 4.92
C HIS A 53 1.61 19.57 4.42
N GLY A 54 1.63 19.89 3.12
CA GLY A 54 2.86 20.31 2.45
C GLY A 54 3.90 19.18 2.51
N ASP A 55 5.09 19.48 3.03
CA ASP A 55 6.18 18.50 3.15
C ASP A 55 6.20 17.73 4.48
N LEU A 56 5.20 17.95 5.34
CA LEU A 56 5.13 17.39 6.69
C LEU A 56 4.04 16.33 6.81
N GLY A 57 4.26 15.36 7.70
CA GLY A 57 3.27 14.33 8.02
C GLY A 57 2.16 14.86 8.91
N ARG A 58 0.92 14.52 8.55
CA ARG A 58 -0.26 14.83 9.33
C ARG A 58 -0.62 13.60 10.18
N TYR A 59 0.20 13.28 11.18
CA TYR A 59 -0.03 12.16 12.09
C TYR A 59 0.69 12.35 13.44
N HIS A 60 0.22 11.65 14.46
CA HIS A 60 0.88 11.60 15.75
C HIS A 60 2.20 10.81 15.65
N VAL A 61 3.24 11.25 16.37
CA VAL A 61 4.61 10.70 16.25
C VAL A 61 4.70 9.19 16.53
N ASN A 62 3.83 8.66 17.40
CA ASN A 62 3.80 7.23 17.71
C ASN A 62 3.25 6.38 16.57
N ASP A 63 2.46 6.96 15.66
CA ASP A 63 1.95 6.25 14.47
C ASP A 63 2.84 6.47 13.24
N ARG A 64 3.98 7.13 13.41
CA ARG A 64 4.91 7.44 12.31
C ARG A 64 5.20 6.24 11.43
N ASP A 65 5.45 5.08 12.02
CA ASP A 65 5.81 3.87 11.25
C ASP A 65 4.66 3.36 10.37
N ILE A 66 3.41 3.70 10.70
CA ILE A 66 2.23 3.40 9.88
C ILE A 66 2.13 4.41 8.73
N PHE A 67 2.26 5.71 9.00
CA PHE A 67 1.96 6.75 7.99
C PHE A 67 3.16 7.15 7.13
N ARG A 68 4.40 7.08 7.64
CA ARG A 68 5.61 7.48 6.92
C ARG A 68 5.83 6.70 5.61
N PRO A 69 5.56 5.38 5.51
CA PRO A 69 5.62 4.67 4.25
C PRO A 69 4.71 5.27 3.17
N LEU A 70 3.50 5.71 3.51
CA LEU A 70 2.59 6.38 2.56
C LEU A 70 3.14 7.73 2.09
N GLN A 71 3.79 8.49 2.97
CA GLN A 71 4.46 9.72 2.54
C GLN A 71 5.56 9.46 1.51
N TYR A 72 6.35 8.39 1.69
CA TYR A 72 7.38 8.03 0.70
C TYR A 72 6.76 7.57 -0.62
N ILE A 73 5.70 6.77 -0.55
CA ILE A 73 4.96 6.34 -1.75
C ILE A 73 4.46 7.55 -2.54
N GLU A 74 3.88 8.56 -1.88
CA GLU A 74 3.45 9.79 -2.55
C GLU A 74 4.62 10.45 -3.30
N ARG A 75 5.77 10.63 -2.63
CA ARG A 75 6.97 11.23 -3.25
C ARG A 75 7.48 10.45 -4.44
N TYR A 76 7.43 9.12 -4.39
CA TYR A 76 7.83 8.28 -5.51
C TYR A 76 6.87 8.41 -6.70
N PHE A 77 5.57 8.55 -6.45
CA PHE A 77 4.61 8.76 -7.54
C PHE A 77 4.70 10.15 -8.17
N GLN A 78 5.12 11.17 -7.42
CA GLN A 78 5.39 12.53 -7.93
C GLN A 78 6.58 12.63 -8.90
N LEU A 79 7.42 11.59 -9.01
CA LEU A 79 8.50 11.54 -10.01
C LEU A 79 7.91 11.42 -11.42
N ASP A 80 8.66 11.88 -12.42
CA ASP A 80 8.36 11.63 -13.83
C ASP A 80 8.39 10.13 -14.16
N TYR A 81 7.87 9.74 -15.33
CA TYR A 81 7.71 8.34 -15.70
C TYR A 81 9.03 7.55 -15.68
N GLU A 82 10.11 8.12 -16.22
CA GLU A 82 11.42 7.45 -16.29
C GLU A 82 11.95 7.19 -14.88
N ASN A 83 11.98 8.22 -14.03
CA ASN A 83 12.43 8.11 -12.64
C ASN A 83 11.52 7.21 -11.81
N ARG A 84 10.21 7.21 -12.08
CA ARG A 84 9.23 6.35 -11.40
C ARG A 84 9.48 4.86 -11.65
N ALA A 85 9.88 4.49 -12.86
CA ALA A 85 10.23 3.10 -13.20
C ALA A 85 11.41 2.58 -12.34
N TRP A 86 12.33 3.46 -11.96
CA TRP A 86 13.47 3.11 -11.09
C TRP A 86 13.10 2.91 -9.61
N VAL A 87 11.93 3.39 -9.17
CA VAL A 87 11.51 3.34 -7.76
C VAL A 87 10.32 2.41 -7.50
N THR A 88 9.93 1.57 -8.46
CA THR A 88 8.79 0.64 -8.33
C THR A 88 9.00 -0.36 -7.19
N ARG A 89 10.24 -0.81 -7.00
CA ARG A 89 10.65 -1.69 -5.90
C ARG A 89 10.44 -1.02 -4.55
N GLU A 90 10.80 0.24 -4.42
CA GLU A 90 10.67 1.06 -3.22
C GLU A 90 9.20 1.31 -2.89
N ILE A 91 8.34 1.54 -3.88
CA ILE A 91 6.89 1.67 -3.68
C ILE A 91 6.31 0.38 -3.08
N ILE A 92 6.63 -0.77 -3.66
CA ILE A 92 6.14 -2.08 -3.17
C ILE A 92 6.70 -2.38 -1.78
N HIS A 93 7.96 -2.04 -1.53
CA HIS A 93 8.56 -2.16 -0.21
C HIS A 93 7.80 -1.31 0.81
N MET A 94 7.52 -0.03 0.52
CA MET A 94 6.78 0.85 1.42
C MET A 94 5.34 0.37 1.66
N CYS A 95 4.69 -0.23 0.66
CA CYS A 95 3.39 -0.89 0.84
C CYS A 95 3.47 -2.01 1.89
N GLY A 96 4.50 -2.86 1.79
CA GLY A 96 4.77 -3.92 2.75
C GLY A 96 5.05 -3.39 4.16
N LEU A 97 5.85 -2.32 4.28
CA LEU A 97 6.15 -1.69 5.57
C LEU A 97 4.91 -1.06 6.23
N HIS A 98 4.02 -0.44 5.44
CA HIS A 98 2.76 0.09 5.94
C HIS A 98 1.93 -1.00 6.62
N LEU A 99 1.69 -2.11 5.90
CA LEU A 99 0.96 -3.26 6.45
C LEU A 99 1.69 -3.90 7.63
N GLU A 100 3.03 -3.97 7.59
CA GLU A 100 3.84 -4.47 8.70
C GLU A 100 3.58 -3.67 9.97
N SER A 101 3.68 -2.34 9.89
CA SER A 101 3.45 -1.44 11.01
C SER A 101 2.03 -1.54 11.57
N MET A 102 1.01 -1.66 10.71
CA MET A 102 -0.37 -1.89 11.16
C MET A 102 -0.51 -3.22 11.91
N MET A 103 0.07 -4.29 11.39
CA MET A 103 0.06 -5.60 12.04
C MET A 103 0.80 -5.58 13.38
N LYS A 104 1.96 -4.93 13.43
CA LYS A 104 2.74 -4.75 14.66
C LYS A 104 1.95 -4.00 15.73
N ASN A 105 1.21 -2.96 15.33
CA ASN A 105 0.33 -2.22 16.23
C ASN A 105 -0.83 -3.10 16.75
N ILE A 106 -1.51 -3.85 15.88
CA ILE A 106 -2.67 -4.70 16.25
C ILE A 106 -2.32 -5.76 17.29
N PHE A 107 -1.13 -6.36 17.16
CA PHE A 107 -0.68 -7.48 18.00
C PHE A 107 0.37 -7.07 19.05
N LEU A 108 0.73 -5.77 19.11
CA LEU A 108 1.76 -5.23 20.02
C LEU A 108 3.10 -5.98 19.91
N ILE A 109 3.49 -6.32 18.67
CA ILE A 109 4.71 -7.07 18.34
C ILE A 109 5.70 -6.15 17.62
N SER A 110 6.75 -5.66 18.27
CA SER A 110 7.66 -4.69 17.62
C SER A 110 8.67 -5.32 16.68
N ARG A 111 9.00 -6.62 16.84
CA ARG A 111 10.17 -7.27 16.19
C ARG A 111 9.83 -8.25 15.07
N LEU A 112 8.55 -8.49 14.78
CA LEU A 112 8.17 -9.52 13.81
C LEU A 112 8.01 -8.92 12.40
N PRO A 113 8.69 -9.45 11.38
CA PRO A 113 8.43 -9.11 9.98
C PRO A 113 6.98 -9.43 9.60
N LEU A 114 6.45 -8.74 8.58
CA LEU A 114 5.05 -8.89 8.17
C LEU A 114 4.65 -10.36 7.96
N GLY A 115 5.47 -11.13 7.25
CA GLY A 115 5.22 -12.55 6.98
C GLY A 115 5.05 -13.39 8.25
N GLN A 116 5.81 -13.09 9.30
CA GLN A 116 5.68 -13.79 10.59
C GLN A 116 4.46 -13.28 11.36
N ALA A 117 4.18 -11.98 11.31
CA ALA A 117 3.00 -11.39 11.95
C ALA A 117 1.69 -12.00 11.41
N VAL A 118 1.55 -12.15 10.09
CA VAL A 118 0.35 -12.73 9.45
C VAL A 118 0.26 -14.26 9.57
N ALA A 119 1.37 -14.94 9.86
CA ALA A 119 1.39 -16.39 10.05
C ALA A 119 0.87 -16.81 11.43
N GLN A 120 0.76 -15.89 12.38
CA GLN A 120 0.24 -16.21 13.71
C GLN A 120 -1.23 -16.62 13.65
N LYS A 121 -1.62 -17.65 14.41
CA LYS A 121 -3.02 -18.07 14.56
C LYS A 121 -3.91 -16.92 15.04
N ALA A 122 -3.37 -16.04 15.89
CA ALA A 122 -4.06 -14.85 16.37
C ALA A 122 -4.47 -13.89 15.24
N ALA A 123 -3.68 -13.81 14.15
CA ALA A 123 -4.01 -12.97 13.00
C ALA A 123 -5.29 -13.45 12.32
N SER A 124 -5.38 -14.73 11.97
CA SER A 124 -6.58 -15.30 11.33
C SER A 124 -7.81 -15.27 12.23
N LEU A 125 -7.64 -15.34 13.56
CA LEU A 125 -8.74 -15.22 14.52
C LEU A 125 -9.25 -13.79 14.64
N LYS A 126 -8.37 -12.79 14.60
CA LYS A 126 -8.74 -11.38 14.79
C LYS A 126 -9.19 -10.70 13.51
N LEU A 127 -8.54 -10.98 12.38
CA LEU A 127 -8.78 -10.32 11.09
C LEU A 127 -9.64 -11.14 10.14
N GLY A 128 -9.86 -12.43 10.44
CA GLY A 128 -10.47 -13.38 9.52
C GLY A 128 -9.47 -13.95 8.51
N ARG A 129 -9.77 -15.15 8.01
CA ARG A 129 -8.86 -15.88 7.10
C ARG A 129 -8.70 -15.20 5.75
N GLU A 130 -9.76 -14.59 5.25
CA GLU A 130 -9.76 -13.95 3.94
C GLU A 130 -8.82 -12.75 3.90
N LEU A 131 -8.97 -11.81 4.84
CA LEU A 131 -8.09 -10.64 4.95
C LEU A 131 -6.63 -11.04 5.19
N VAL A 132 -6.38 -12.06 5.99
CA VAL A 132 -5.02 -12.59 6.19
C VAL A 132 -4.43 -13.15 4.89
N ASN A 133 -5.22 -13.82 4.06
CA ASN A 133 -4.76 -14.31 2.77
C ASN A 133 -4.45 -13.14 1.83
N ASP A 134 -5.27 -12.09 1.80
CA ASP A 134 -5.01 -10.90 0.99
C ASP A 134 -3.70 -10.21 1.39
N ILE A 135 -3.43 -10.10 2.70
CA ILE A 135 -2.14 -9.56 3.18
C ILE A 135 -0.98 -10.47 2.77
N LYS A 136 -1.16 -11.81 2.78
CA LYS A 136 -0.10 -12.75 2.37
C LYS A 136 0.26 -12.64 0.89
N GLU A 137 -0.69 -12.30 0.03
CA GLU A 137 -0.38 -12.02 -1.38
C GLU A 137 0.56 -10.81 -1.50
N ILE A 138 0.35 -9.75 -0.71
CA ILE A 138 1.28 -8.61 -0.63
C ILE A 138 2.63 -9.00 0.00
N VAL A 139 2.65 -9.90 0.99
CA VAL A 139 3.90 -10.38 1.62
C VAL A 139 4.86 -10.99 0.60
N LYS A 140 4.35 -11.69 -0.42
CA LYS A 140 5.17 -12.25 -1.48
C LYS A 140 5.94 -11.15 -2.22
N LEU A 141 5.21 -10.14 -2.71
CA LEU A 141 5.77 -8.99 -3.42
C LEU A 141 6.72 -8.17 -2.54
N TYR A 142 6.36 -7.97 -1.28
CA TYR A 142 7.20 -7.30 -0.30
C TYR A 142 8.52 -8.06 -0.09
N ASN A 143 8.50 -9.38 0.02
CA ASN A 143 9.72 -10.18 0.15
C ASN A 143 10.58 -10.12 -1.12
N ASP A 144 9.97 -10.18 -2.30
CA ASP A 144 10.67 -10.01 -3.58
C ASP A 144 11.33 -8.62 -3.66
N SER A 145 10.64 -7.56 -3.25
CA SER A 145 11.17 -6.20 -3.18
C SER A 145 12.34 -6.01 -2.20
N LYS A 146 12.56 -6.94 -1.27
CA LYS A 146 13.71 -6.90 -0.34
C LYS A 146 14.86 -7.78 -0.79
N HIS A 147 14.56 -8.99 -1.24
CA HIS A 147 15.56 -10.06 -1.32
C HIS A 147 15.88 -10.51 -2.75
N ARG A 148 15.00 -10.26 -3.71
CA ARG A 148 15.19 -10.72 -5.07
C ARG A 148 16.17 -9.80 -5.80
N VAL A 149 17.24 -10.36 -6.34
CA VAL A 149 18.36 -9.63 -7.00
C VAL A 149 18.84 -10.32 -8.28
N ASP A 150 18.06 -11.25 -8.82
CA ASP A 150 18.34 -12.07 -10.01
C ASP A 150 17.96 -11.37 -11.33
N GLN A 151 17.61 -10.09 -11.29
CA GLN A 151 17.19 -9.33 -12.46
C GLN A 151 18.38 -8.97 -13.38
N ASP A 152 18.12 -8.93 -14.69
CA ASP A 152 19.11 -8.50 -15.66
C ASP A 152 19.51 -7.03 -15.44
N LYS A 153 20.72 -6.67 -15.87
CA LYS A 153 21.18 -5.28 -15.81
C LYS A 153 20.21 -4.38 -16.59
N ASP A 154 19.94 -3.19 -16.04
CA ASP A 154 19.06 -2.18 -16.62
C ASP A 154 17.61 -2.69 -16.84
N SER A 155 17.21 -3.73 -16.10
CA SER A 155 15.83 -4.22 -16.02
C SER A 155 15.21 -3.91 -14.66
N HIS A 156 13.87 -3.92 -14.62
CA HIS A 156 13.10 -3.67 -13.40
C HIS A 156 12.38 -4.94 -12.99
N LEU A 157 12.46 -5.28 -11.69
CA LEU A 157 11.71 -6.40 -11.13
C LEU A 157 10.20 -6.19 -11.23
N PHE A 158 9.75 -4.93 -11.11
CA PHE A 158 8.35 -4.55 -11.13
C PHE A 158 8.13 -3.42 -12.13
N SER A 159 7.02 -3.49 -12.87
CA SER A 159 6.57 -2.39 -13.71
C SER A 159 5.91 -1.28 -12.88
N VAL A 160 5.73 -0.10 -13.48
CA VAL A 160 4.97 0.99 -12.86
C VAL A 160 3.54 0.54 -12.55
N GLN A 161 2.92 -0.25 -13.42
CA GLN A 161 1.59 -0.82 -13.22
C GLN A 161 1.54 -1.74 -12.01
N ASP A 162 2.59 -2.54 -11.78
CA ASP A 162 2.69 -3.39 -10.59
C ASP A 162 2.75 -2.56 -9.30
N ALA A 163 3.54 -1.49 -9.30
CA ALA A 163 3.61 -0.57 -8.16
C ALA A 163 2.26 0.11 -7.87
N VAL A 164 1.55 0.58 -8.90
CA VAL A 164 0.22 1.19 -8.79
C VAL A 164 -0.81 0.19 -8.26
N MET A 165 -0.87 -1.02 -8.82
CA MET A 165 -1.77 -2.06 -8.35
C MET A 165 -1.45 -2.49 -6.91
N CYS A 166 -0.17 -2.65 -6.57
CA CYS A 166 0.23 -3.00 -5.21
C CYS A 166 -0.18 -1.91 -4.20
N TYR A 167 -0.02 -0.63 -4.57
CA TYR A 167 -0.50 0.48 -3.76
C TYR A 167 -2.01 0.41 -3.56
N VAL A 168 -2.80 0.31 -4.63
CA VAL A 168 -4.27 0.26 -4.54
C VAL A 168 -4.76 -0.95 -3.74
N ALA A 169 -4.17 -2.13 -3.94
CA ALA A 169 -4.49 -3.31 -3.15
C ALA A 169 -4.16 -3.10 -1.67
N THR A 170 -2.99 -2.53 -1.38
CA THR A 170 -2.57 -2.17 -0.02
C THR A 170 -3.56 -1.21 0.62
N ARG A 171 -4.07 -0.22 -0.13
CA ARG A 171 -5.07 0.74 0.36
C ARG A 171 -6.37 0.06 0.78
N LYS A 172 -6.94 -0.79 -0.07
CA LYS A 172 -8.17 -1.54 0.25
C LYS A 172 -7.98 -2.47 1.44
N ILE A 173 -6.87 -3.21 1.48
CA ILE A 173 -6.52 -4.05 2.63
C ILE A 173 -6.41 -3.20 3.90
N SER A 174 -5.71 -2.08 3.84
CA SER A 174 -5.50 -1.20 5.01
C SER A 174 -6.82 -0.65 5.53
N MET A 175 -7.77 -0.29 4.67
CA MET A 175 -9.11 0.12 5.09
C MET A 175 -9.84 -0.98 5.88
N SER A 176 -9.67 -2.25 5.51
CA SER A 176 -10.22 -3.38 6.27
C SER A 176 -9.46 -3.67 7.57
N VAL A 177 -8.19 -3.26 7.67
CA VAL A 177 -7.32 -3.47 8.83
C VAL A 177 -7.44 -2.34 9.86
N VAL A 178 -7.69 -1.10 9.43
CA VAL A 178 -7.79 0.11 10.28
C VAL A 178 -8.66 -0.08 11.54
N PRO A 179 -9.86 -0.70 11.48
CA PRO A 179 -10.70 -0.89 12.66
C PRO A 179 -10.05 -1.68 13.81
N TYR A 180 -8.97 -2.40 13.54
CA TYR A 180 -8.23 -3.20 14.52
C TYR A 180 -7.00 -2.48 15.09
N VAL A 181 -6.55 -1.40 14.44
CA VAL A 181 -5.36 -0.62 14.77
C VAL A 181 -5.70 0.39 15.87
N LYS A 182 -4.83 0.53 16.86
CA LYS A 182 -4.91 1.56 17.89
C LYS A 182 -4.03 2.72 17.47
N LEU A 183 -4.64 3.73 16.84
CA LEU A 183 -3.96 4.95 16.41
C LEU A 183 -4.05 6.02 17.50
N ASP A 184 -2.95 6.72 17.73
CA ASP A 184 -2.94 7.97 18.49
C ASP A 184 -3.37 9.16 17.62
N THR A 185 -3.25 9.02 16.30
CA THR A 185 -3.65 9.99 15.29
C THR A 185 -5.18 10.06 15.22
N PRO A 186 -5.78 11.24 15.49
CA PRO A 186 -7.22 11.42 15.47
C PRO A 186 -7.86 11.02 14.13
N GLU A 187 -9.10 10.50 14.18
CA GLU A 187 -9.80 10.01 12.99
C GLU A 187 -10.06 11.10 11.95
N ASP A 188 -10.36 12.33 12.36
CA ASP A 188 -10.59 13.49 11.50
C ASP A 188 -9.35 13.91 10.67
N VAL A 189 -8.18 13.37 11.00
CA VAL A 189 -6.95 13.57 10.23
C VAL A 189 -6.91 12.68 8.98
N TRP A 190 -7.43 11.45 9.06
CA TRP A 190 -7.30 10.45 7.99
C TRP A 190 -8.63 9.92 7.45
N ASN A 191 -9.75 10.31 8.05
CA ASN A 191 -11.10 10.04 7.56
C ASN A 191 -11.73 11.35 7.08
N ILE A 192 -11.06 11.98 6.10
CA ILE A 192 -11.53 13.22 5.50
C ILE A 192 -12.48 12.85 4.35
N SER A 193 -13.75 13.18 4.52
CA SER A 193 -14.83 13.07 3.53
C SER A 193 -14.89 14.24 2.57
#